data_AF-A0ABD3QBZ3-F1
#
_entry.id   AF-A0ABD3QBZ3-F1
#
_cell.length_a   1.000
_cell.length_b   1.000
_cell.length_c   1.000
_cell.angle_alpha   90.00
_cell.angle_beta   90.00
_cell.angle_gamma   90.00
#
_symmetry.space_group_name_H-M   'P 1'
#
loop_
_entity.id
_entity.type
_entity.pdbx_description
1 polymer ?
#
loop_
_entity_poly.entity_id
_entity_poly.type
_entity_poly.pdbx_seq_one_letter_code
_entity_poly.pdbx_strand_id
1 'polypeptide(L)'
;MREIADPNNVDGEWIEVIPASPLNPGHEGTRHHSFAISDEASARMESIGGVTHLRLNYYPDGGVARMRAYGRPLRRAVEGGGGRRGTPSTVPGGGGTTTTTTTPGRTIVSHDSSLPLPSARPHPTPELSSELNGGIGLACSDAHYGEPGELLRAGPGTSMKDGWETARHPDRPGVVVTDPTTGLQETTLSDWCVIRLGLGGAAGGTACGIDGSGPGGVDRIVVDTRHFKGNYPESVAIDGCRVVDGADGSSDERVRESAAGGGGEGVGGIEWFPLLKRTPMTAHAEHEYTKEGHYLVNTHRSVTHVRVTITPDGGLSRVRIYGSPAADDAPRGSSKL
;
A
#
# COMPACT_ATOMS: atom_id res chain seq x y z
N MET A 1 -21.52 -31.41 -22.99
CA MET A 1 -21.78 -30.81 -21.68
C MET A 1 -22.96 -29.88 -21.89
N ARG A 2 -24.10 -30.09 -21.22
CA ARG A 2 -25.26 -29.19 -21.39
C ARG A 2 -24.95 -27.90 -20.64
N GLU A 3 -25.09 -26.77 -21.32
CA GLU A 3 -25.04 -25.44 -20.72
C GLU A 3 -26.15 -25.37 -19.67
N ILE A 4 -25.78 -25.34 -18.39
CA ILE A 4 -26.75 -25.18 -17.30
C ILE A 4 -26.96 -23.68 -17.16
N ALA A 5 -27.95 -23.15 -17.90
CA ALA A 5 -28.37 -21.77 -17.73
C ALA A 5 -28.75 -21.54 -16.26
N ASP A 6 -28.24 -20.46 -15.66
CA ASP A 6 -28.55 -20.11 -14.27
C ASP A 6 -30.05 -19.77 -14.15
N PRO A 7 -30.85 -20.62 -13.47
CA PRO A 7 -32.28 -20.40 -13.34
C PRO A 7 -32.62 -19.15 -12.53
N ASN A 8 -31.65 -18.58 -11.81
CA ASN A 8 -31.81 -17.37 -11.00
C ASN A 8 -31.35 -16.10 -11.74
N ASN A 9 -31.02 -16.18 -13.04
CA ASN A 9 -30.70 -15.02 -13.89
C ASN A 9 -31.79 -14.77 -14.96
N VAL A 10 -33.06 -14.88 -14.54
CA VAL A 10 -34.23 -14.81 -15.43
C VAL A 10 -34.35 -13.50 -16.22
N ASP A 11 -33.90 -12.38 -15.67
CA ASP A 11 -33.96 -11.07 -16.32
C ASP A 11 -32.67 -10.68 -17.06
N GLY A 12 -31.65 -11.54 -17.03
CA GLY A 12 -30.34 -11.30 -17.67
C GLY A 12 -29.51 -10.18 -17.03
N GLU A 13 -29.93 -9.69 -15.87
CA GLU A 13 -29.25 -8.61 -15.13
C GLU A 13 -27.87 -9.04 -14.59
N TRP A 14 -27.67 -10.34 -14.32
CA TRP A 14 -26.38 -10.84 -13.88
C TRP A 14 -25.46 -11.18 -15.06
N ILE A 15 -24.21 -10.77 -14.95
CA ILE A 15 -23.14 -11.18 -15.85
C ILE A 15 -22.54 -12.47 -15.30
N GLU A 16 -22.51 -13.52 -16.13
CA GLU A 16 -21.74 -14.71 -15.79
C GLU A 16 -20.25 -14.38 -15.89
N VAL A 17 -19.57 -14.37 -14.73
CA VAL A 17 -18.13 -14.07 -14.65
C VAL A 17 -17.29 -15.34 -14.81
N ILE A 18 -17.78 -16.46 -14.29
CA ILE A 18 -17.21 -17.79 -14.46
C ILE A 18 -18.34 -18.76 -14.81
N PRO A 19 -18.18 -19.64 -15.81
CA PRO A 19 -19.16 -20.66 -16.09
C PRO A 19 -19.22 -21.68 -14.96
N ALA A 20 -20.36 -22.36 -14.83
CA ALA A 20 -20.53 -23.46 -13.88
C ALA A 20 -19.39 -24.49 -14.05
N SER A 21 -18.54 -24.58 -13.03
CA SER A 21 -17.29 -25.34 -13.07
C SER A 21 -17.25 -26.38 -11.96
N PRO A 22 -16.82 -27.63 -12.24
CA PRO A 22 -16.70 -28.64 -11.22
C PRO A 22 -15.60 -28.27 -10.22
N LEU A 23 -15.90 -28.46 -8.93
CA LEU A 23 -14.93 -28.33 -7.83
C LEU A 23 -14.52 -29.71 -7.33
N ASN A 24 -13.29 -29.79 -6.81
CA ASN A 24 -12.76 -30.99 -6.19
C ASN A 24 -13.02 -30.98 -4.67
N PRO A 25 -12.99 -32.15 -4.01
CA PRO A 25 -13.14 -32.25 -2.56
C PRO A 25 -12.04 -31.50 -1.78
N GLY A 26 -12.33 -31.18 -0.53
CA GLY A 26 -11.52 -30.36 0.37
C GLY A 26 -10.21 -30.99 0.90
N HIS A 27 -9.63 -31.98 0.21
CA HIS A 27 -8.33 -32.54 0.57
C HIS A 27 -7.19 -31.55 0.25
N GLU A 28 -6.08 -31.64 0.99
CA GLU A 28 -4.99 -30.66 0.93
C GLU A 28 -4.50 -30.36 -0.49
N GLY A 29 -4.38 -31.39 -1.35
CA GLY A 29 -3.92 -31.22 -2.74
C GLY A 29 -5.00 -30.78 -3.75
N THR A 30 -6.27 -30.76 -3.38
CA THR A 30 -7.39 -30.53 -4.33
C THR A 30 -8.36 -29.42 -3.89
N ARG A 31 -8.23 -28.91 -2.66
CA ARG A 31 -9.16 -27.95 -2.05
C ARG A 31 -9.08 -26.52 -2.60
N HIS A 32 -8.07 -26.22 -3.42
CA HIS A 32 -7.87 -24.89 -4.00
C HIS A 32 -8.20 -24.92 -5.49
N HIS A 33 -9.02 -23.96 -5.91
CA HIS A 33 -9.45 -23.80 -7.29
C HIS A 33 -9.19 -22.36 -7.71
N SER A 34 -8.59 -22.18 -8.88
CA SER A 34 -8.32 -20.86 -9.47
C SER A 34 -8.94 -20.82 -10.86
N PHE A 35 -9.70 -19.77 -11.12
CA PHE A 35 -10.39 -19.57 -12.39
C PHE A 35 -9.95 -18.24 -12.98
N ALA A 36 -9.54 -18.27 -14.26
CA ALA A 36 -9.37 -17.06 -15.03
C ALA A 36 -10.74 -16.57 -15.51
N ILE A 37 -10.95 -15.26 -15.48
CA ILE A 37 -12.14 -14.62 -16.06
C ILE A 37 -11.92 -14.54 -17.56
N SER A 38 -12.92 -14.89 -18.37
CA SER A 38 -12.80 -14.83 -19.83
C SER A 38 -12.71 -13.37 -20.32
N ASP A 39 -12.15 -13.17 -21.51
CA ASP A 39 -12.05 -11.84 -22.12
C ASP A 39 -13.44 -11.25 -22.37
N GLU A 40 -14.44 -12.08 -22.71
CA GLU A 40 -15.82 -11.65 -22.93
C GLU A 40 -16.47 -11.16 -21.63
N ALA A 41 -16.30 -11.91 -20.54
CA ALA A 41 -16.81 -11.50 -19.23
C ALA A 41 -16.12 -10.21 -18.75
N SER A 42 -14.81 -10.12 -18.93
CA SER A 42 -14.02 -8.93 -18.62
C SER A 42 -14.49 -7.71 -19.40
N ALA A 43 -14.61 -7.82 -20.73
CA ALA A 43 -15.08 -6.74 -21.60
C ALA A 43 -16.53 -6.33 -21.27
N ARG A 44 -17.40 -7.28 -20.92
CA ARG A 44 -18.77 -6.97 -20.53
C ARG A 44 -18.81 -6.20 -19.21
N MET A 45 -18.03 -6.61 -18.20
CA MET A 45 -17.90 -5.86 -16.96
C MET A 45 -17.35 -4.45 -17.22
N GLU A 46 -16.33 -4.30 -18.06
CA GLU A 46 -15.80 -2.98 -18.44
C GLU A 46 -16.83 -2.09 -19.14
N SER A 47 -17.64 -2.66 -20.04
CA SER A 47 -18.65 -1.90 -20.80
C SER A 47 -19.73 -1.26 -19.93
N ILE A 48 -20.00 -1.84 -18.76
CA ILE A 48 -20.96 -1.31 -17.78
C ILE A 48 -20.29 -0.46 -16.69
N GLY A 49 -18.98 -0.21 -16.79
CA GLY A 49 -18.21 0.52 -15.79
C GLY A 49 -17.80 -0.31 -14.57
N GLY A 50 -17.85 -1.64 -14.70
CA GLY A 50 -17.47 -2.65 -13.72
C GLY A 50 -18.62 -3.13 -12.82
N VAL A 51 -18.28 -3.98 -11.84
CA VAL A 51 -19.25 -4.67 -10.98
C VAL A 51 -19.08 -4.29 -9.52
N THR A 52 -20.18 -4.28 -8.77
CA THR A 52 -20.21 -3.92 -7.34
C THR A 52 -20.62 -5.08 -6.44
N HIS A 53 -21.27 -6.11 -6.99
CA HIS A 53 -21.78 -7.26 -6.26
C HIS A 53 -21.39 -8.54 -7.00
N LEU A 54 -21.04 -9.58 -6.24
CA LEU A 54 -20.80 -10.92 -6.76
C LEU A 54 -21.83 -11.87 -6.17
N ARG A 55 -22.36 -12.76 -7.01
CA ARG A 55 -23.22 -13.86 -6.60
C ARG A 55 -22.44 -15.16 -6.75
N LEU A 56 -22.29 -15.89 -5.65
CA LEU A 56 -21.73 -17.24 -5.65
C LEU A 56 -22.87 -18.25 -5.70
N ASN A 57 -22.95 -18.99 -6.80
CA ASN A 57 -23.84 -20.14 -6.92
C ASN A 57 -23.03 -21.44 -6.77
N TYR A 58 -23.51 -22.39 -5.97
CA TYR A 58 -22.98 -23.74 -5.87
C TYR A 58 -24.15 -24.73 -5.89
N TYR A 59 -23.98 -25.86 -6.57
CA TYR A 59 -25.10 -26.70 -7.01
C TYR A 59 -24.93 -28.17 -6.61
N PRO A 60 -26.01 -28.85 -6.17
CA PRO A 60 -27.26 -28.29 -5.65
C PRO A 60 -27.11 -27.74 -4.23
N ASP A 61 -26.14 -28.23 -3.48
CA ASP A 61 -25.82 -27.88 -2.09
C ASP A 61 -24.39 -28.33 -1.75
N GLY A 62 -23.89 -27.98 -0.56
CA GLY A 62 -22.53 -28.28 -0.12
C GLY A 62 -21.94 -27.18 0.76
N GLY A 63 -20.61 -27.17 0.89
CA GLY A 63 -19.89 -26.19 1.70
C GLY A 63 -18.71 -25.57 0.96
N VAL A 64 -18.67 -24.24 0.91
CA VAL A 64 -17.51 -23.46 0.45
C VAL A 64 -16.87 -22.79 1.66
N ALA A 65 -15.62 -23.14 1.96
CA ALA A 65 -14.94 -22.59 3.13
C ALA A 65 -14.62 -21.10 2.96
N ARG A 66 -14.10 -20.70 1.80
CA ARG A 66 -13.69 -19.32 1.48
C ARG A 66 -13.90 -19.05 -0.01
N MET A 67 -14.27 -17.82 -0.34
CA MET A 67 -14.25 -17.27 -1.69
C MET A 67 -13.32 -16.07 -1.69
N ARG A 68 -12.46 -15.97 -2.71
CA ARG A 68 -11.63 -14.79 -2.96
C ARG A 68 -11.85 -14.38 -4.42
N ALA A 69 -12.20 -13.12 -4.62
CA ALA A 69 -12.32 -12.51 -5.93
C ALA A 69 -11.29 -11.39 -6.02
N TYR A 70 -10.46 -11.44 -7.06
CA TYR A 70 -9.40 -10.46 -7.30
C TYR A 70 -9.80 -9.59 -8.47
N GLY A 71 -9.58 -8.29 -8.36
CA GLY A 71 -9.92 -7.32 -9.39
C GLY A 71 -9.32 -5.95 -9.09
N ARG A 72 -9.46 -5.03 -10.04
CA ARG A 72 -9.08 -3.63 -9.84
C ARG A 72 -10.26 -2.89 -9.18
N PRO A 73 -10.07 -2.22 -8.03
CA PRO A 73 -11.16 -1.48 -7.40
C PRO A 73 -11.75 -0.42 -8.33
N LEU A 74 -13.07 -0.29 -8.30
CA LEU A 74 -13.75 0.82 -8.94
C LEU A 74 -13.34 2.12 -8.26
N ARG A 75 -12.76 3.05 -9.03
CA ARG A 75 -12.43 4.38 -8.52
C ARG A 75 -13.74 5.10 -8.21
N ARG A 76 -13.98 5.40 -6.94
CA ARG A 76 -15.08 6.28 -6.55
C ARG A 76 -14.72 7.68 -7.06
N ALA A 77 -15.62 8.30 -7.83
CA ALA A 77 -15.47 9.73 -8.12
C ALA A 77 -15.38 10.46 -6.77
N VAL A 78 -14.30 11.19 -6.56
CA VAL A 78 -14.21 12.11 -5.43
C VAL A 78 -15.24 13.19 -5.71
N GLU A 79 -16.44 13.07 -5.12
CA GLU A 79 -17.36 14.18 -5.08
C GLU A 79 -16.61 15.34 -4.42
N GLY A 80 -16.51 16.46 -5.14
CA GLY A 80 -15.80 17.66 -4.69
C GLY A 80 -16.36 18.14 -3.37
N GLY A 81 -15.81 17.64 -2.26
CA GLY A 81 -16.19 18.00 -0.92
C GLY A 81 -15.71 19.40 -0.61
N GLY A 82 -16.60 20.39 -0.79
CA GLY A 82 -16.48 21.71 -0.18
C GLY A 82 -16.42 21.59 1.34
N GLY A 83 -15.23 21.32 1.88
CA GLY A 83 -14.98 21.26 3.31
C GLY A 83 -15.18 22.64 3.94
N ARG A 84 -16.26 22.80 4.69
CA ARG A 84 -16.41 23.92 5.62
C ARG A 84 -15.23 23.88 6.59
N ARG A 85 -14.45 24.97 6.62
CA ARG A 85 -13.37 25.21 7.58
C ARG A 85 -13.91 25.08 9.00
N GLY A 86 -13.66 23.94 9.65
CA GLY A 86 -13.82 23.80 11.10
C GLY A 86 -12.66 24.47 11.80
N THR A 87 -12.96 25.42 12.68
CA THR A 87 -11.98 26.06 13.56
C THR A 87 -11.45 25.06 14.60
N PRO A 88 -10.16 25.14 15.00
CA PRO A 88 -9.62 24.20 15.97
C PRO A 88 -10.22 24.48 17.35
N SER A 89 -10.78 23.45 17.98
CA SER A 89 -11.17 23.47 19.39
C SER A 89 -9.95 23.09 20.22
N THR A 90 -9.49 24.03 21.07
CA THR A 90 -8.52 23.78 22.13
C THR A 90 -9.24 23.14 23.32
N VAL A 91 -8.77 21.98 23.79
CA VAL A 91 -9.18 21.36 25.06
C VAL A 91 -7.93 21.23 25.95
N PRO A 92 -7.99 21.56 27.26
CA PRO A 92 -6.81 21.56 28.12
C PRO A 92 -6.44 20.16 28.63
N GLY A 93 -5.16 20.00 28.97
CA GLY A 93 -4.49 18.74 29.24
C GLY A 93 -4.90 18.00 30.52
N GLY A 94 -4.80 16.67 30.43
CA GLY A 94 -4.77 15.74 31.55
C GLY A 94 -3.47 14.95 31.51
N GLY A 95 -2.75 14.92 32.63
CA GLY A 95 -1.43 14.31 32.77
C GLY A 95 -1.45 12.80 32.56
N GLY A 96 -0.87 12.37 31.45
CA GLY A 96 -0.37 11.03 31.20
C GLY A 96 0.99 11.17 30.49
N THR A 97 1.90 10.24 30.71
CA THR A 97 3.27 10.27 30.18
C THR A 97 3.22 10.29 28.65
N THR A 98 3.23 11.49 28.05
CA THR A 98 3.01 11.71 26.63
C THR A 98 4.37 11.73 25.94
N THR A 99 4.77 10.63 25.32
CA THR A 99 6.03 10.60 24.54
C THR A 99 5.71 11.01 23.10
N THR A 100 5.90 12.30 22.81
CA THR A 100 5.90 12.83 21.45
C THR A 100 7.23 13.47 21.19
N THR A 101 7.92 12.98 20.17
CA THR A 101 9.15 13.58 19.68
C THR A 101 8.84 14.21 18.33
N THR A 102 8.91 15.53 18.27
CA THR A 102 8.71 16.30 17.05
C THR A 102 10.02 17.00 16.69
N THR A 103 10.43 16.83 15.45
CA THR A 103 11.55 17.53 14.80
C THR A 103 11.01 18.04 13.46
N PRO A 104 11.56 19.10 12.84
CA PRO A 104 11.04 19.57 11.55
C PRO A 104 10.84 18.44 10.54
N GLY A 105 9.60 18.31 10.07
CA GLY A 105 9.16 17.24 9.16
C GLY A 105 9.13 15.82 9.70
N ARG A 106 9.20 15.59 11.02
CA ARG A 106 9.00 14.28 11.65
C ARG A 106 8.22 14.37 12.96
N THR A 107 7.18 13.56 13.09
CA THR A 107 6.41 13.41 14.33
C THR A 107 6.28 11.94 14.68
N ILE A 108 6.58 11.57 15.93
CA ILE A 108 6.33 10.22 16.45
C ILE A 108 5.25 10.28 17.51
N VAL A 109 4.22 9.44 17.36
CA VAL A 109 3.14 9.30 18.34
C VAL A 109 2.99 7.83 18.70
N SER A 110 3.26 7.51 19.96
CA SER A 110 2.98 6.17 20.52
C SER A 110 1.47 5.89 20.49
N HIS A 111 1.08 4.64 20.21
CA HIS A 111 -0.31 4.20 20.32
C HIS A 111 -0.82 4.16 21.76
N ASP A 112 0.06 4.27 22.76
CA ASP A 112 -0.31 4.44 24.17
C ASP A 112 -0.55 5.93 24.54
N SER A 113 -0.31 6.86 23.61
CA SER A 113 -0.52 8.29 23.80
C SER A 113 -2.01 8.67 23.72
N SER A 114 -2.39 9.73 24.42
CA SER A 114 -3.72 10.36 24.29
C SER A 114 -3.83 11.30 23.08
N LEU A 115 -2.72 11.57 22.39
CA LEU A 115 -2.70 12.44 21.23
C LEU A 115 -3.32 11.75 20.00
N PRO A 116 -3.95 12.52 19.10
CA PRO A 116 -4.45 11.98 17.84
C PRO A 116 -3.30 11.39 17.02
N LEU A 117 -3.49 10.16 16.58
CA LEU A 117 -2.54 9.47 15.70
C LEU A 117 -2.38 10.21 14.37
N PRO A 118 -1.16 10.27 13.81
CA PRO A 118 -0.89 10.87 12.52
C PRO A 118 -1.85 10.47 11.40
N SER A 119 -2.15 9.18 11.27
CA SER A 119 -3.03 8.61 10.26
C SER A 119 -4.49 9.01 10.39
N ALA A 120 -4.93 9.38 11.61
CA ALA A 120 -6.28 9.86 11.87
C ALA A 120 -6.45 11.36 11.53
N ARG A 121 -5.36 12.10 11.34
CA ARG A 121 -5.42 13.52 11.00
C ARG A 121 -5.74 13.72 9.51
N PRO A 122 -6.76 14.53 9.17
CA PRO A 122 -7.07 14.87 7.78
C PRO A 122 -5.85 15.44 7.05
N HIS A 123 -5.76 15.18 5.75
CA HIS A 123 -4.71 15.72 4.90
C HIS A 123 -5.32 16.28 3.61
N PRO A 124 -4.80 17.39 3.06
CA PRO A 124 -5.36 18.01 1.86
C PRO A 124 -5.32 17.10 0.63
N THR A 125 -4.31 16.23 0.55
CA THR A 125 -4.15 15.27 -0.55
C THR A 125 -4.51 13.85 -0.12
N PRO A 126 -5.04 13.02 -1.04
CA PRO A 126 -5.49 11.66 -0.74
C PRO A 126 -4.32 10.71 -0.39
N GLU A 127 -4.65 9.57 0.21
CA GLU A 127 -3.70 8.47 0.41
C GLU A 127 -3.49 7.71 -0.91
N LEU A 128 -2.34 7.89 -1.53
CA LEU A 128 -1.93 7.23 -2.78
C LEU A 128 -1.76 5.71 -2.62
N SER A 129 -1.31 5.24 -1.45
CA SER A 129 -1.00 3.82 -1.19
C SER A 129 -2.23 2.97 -0.85
N SER A 130 -3.36 3.57 -0.52
CA SER A 130 -4.52 2.85 0.07
C SER A 130 -5.03 1.73 -0.83
N GLU A 131 -5.35 0.58 -0.23
CA GLU A 131 -6.04 -0.52 -0.94
C GLU A 131 -7.37 -0.06 -1.55
N LEU A 132 -8.06 0.89 -0.90
CA LEU A 132 -9.33 1.45 -1.37
C LEU A 132 -9.17 2.26 -2.66
N ASN A 133 -7.96 2.74 -2.92
CA ASN A 133 -7.60 3.43 -4.15
C ASN A 133 -6.95 2.48 -5.18
N GLY A 134 -6.85 1.18 -4.89
CA GLY A 134 -6.24 0.20 -5.79
C GLY A 134 -4.76 -0.08 -5.54
N GLY A 135 -4.24 0.29 -4.36
CA GLY A 135 -2.89 -0.07 -3.94
C GLY A 135 -2.74 -1.58 -3.77
N ILE A 136 -1.62 -2.13 -4.23
CA ILE A 136 -1.36 -3.58 -4.22
C ILE A 136 0.05 -3.86 -3.71
N GLY A 137 0.18 -4.78 -2.75
CA GLY A 137 1.46 -5.39 -2.40
C GLY A 137 1.89 -6.39 -3.49
N LEU A 138 3.05 -6.16 -4.11
CA LEU A 138 3.50 -6.93 -5.27
C LEU A 138 4.43 -8.08 -4.92
N ALA A 139 5.45 -7.83 -4.09
CA ALA A 139 6.48 -8.81 -3.73
C ALA A 139 7.17 -8.40 -2.43
N CYS A 140 7.87 -9.34 -1.81
CA CYS A 140 8.76 -9.10 -0.69
C CYS A 140 9.94 -10.07 -0.69
N SER A 141 10.98 -9.74 0.06
CA SER A 141 12.13 -10.62 0.32
C SER A 141 11.76 -11.81 1.22
N ASP A 142 10.93 -11.55 2.23
CA ASP A 142 10.45 -12.54 3.18
C ASP A 142 9.01 -12.18 3.66
N ALA A 143 8.21 -13.22 3.91
CA ALA A 143 6.85 -13.12 4.41
C ALA A 143 6.62 -14.13 5.54
N HIS A 144 7.46 -14.09 6.57
CA HIS A 144 7.32 -14.99 7.73
C HIS A 144 5.92 -14.92 8.35
N TYR A 145 5.37 -13.71 8.52
CA TYR A 145 3.95 -13.49 8.80
C TYR A 145 3.37 -12.31 8.04
N GLY A 146 2.19 -12.53 7.46
CA GLY A 146 1.49 -11.50 6.68
C GLY A 146 2.19 -11.19 5.36
N GLU A 147 1.53 -10.39 4.54
CA GLU A 147 1.97 -10.07 3.17
C GLU A 147 2.02 -8.56 3.00
N PRO A 148 2.77 -8.02 2.03
CA PRO A 148 2.90 -6.57 1.82
C PRO A 148 1.57 -5.82 1.66
N GLY A 149 0.52 -6.50 1.16
CA GLY A 149 -0.82 -5.92 1.04
C GLY A 149 -1.46 -5.56 2.39
N GLU A 150 -1.06 -6.20 3.48
CA GLU A 150 -1.54 -5.91 4.83
C GLU A 150 -1.17 -4.48 5.28
N LEU A 151 -0.05 -3.94 4.77
CA LEU A 151 0.40 -2.57 5.05
C LEU A 151 -0.55 -1.50 4.50
N LEU A 152 -1.36 -1.84 3.49
CA LEU A 152 -2.21 -0.93 2.73
C LEU A 152 -3.66 -0.91 3.23
N ARG A 153 -3.98 -1.77 4.20
CA ARG A 153 -5.34 -1.96 4.68
C ARG A 153 -5.96 -0.70 5.24
N ALA A 154 -7.25 -0.52 4.96
CA ALA A 154 -8.04 0.54 5.55
C ALA A 154 -8.07 0.40 7.09
N GLY A 155 -7.97 1.54 7.78
CA GLY A 155 -7.95 1.57 9.23
C GLY A 155 -6.66 0.98 9.85
N PRO A 156 -6.59 0.95 11.19
CA PRO A 156 -5.42 0.46 11.91
C PRO A 156 -5.42 -1.07 12.06
N GLY A 157 -4.23 -1.66 12.25
CA GLY A 157 -4.10 -3.09 12.61
C GLY A 157 -4.69 -3.39 13.99
N THR A 158 -5.34 -4.54 14.13
CA THR A 158 -5.91 -5.00 15.42
C THR A 158 -4.95 -5.91 16.18
N SER A 159 -4.01 -6.54 15.48
CA SER A 159 -2.91 -7.33 16.05
C SER A 159 -1.68 -7.32 15.11
N MET A 160 -0.58 -7.97 15.51
CA MET A 160 0.59 -8.18 14.62
C MET A 160 0.24 -8.97 13.36
N LYS A 161 -0.80 -9.82 13.40
CA LYS A 161 -1.24 -10.64 12.25
C LYS A 161 -1.82 -9.83 11.10
N ASP A 162 -2.18 -8.57 11.36
CA ASP A 162 -2.72 -7.65 10.36
C ASP A 162 -1.63 -6.77 9.74
N GLY A 163 -0.35 -7.08 9.95
CA GLY A 163 0.80 -6.38 9.38
C GLY A 163 1.63 -7.27 8.46
N TRP A 164 2.81 -6.80 8.09
CA TRP A 164 3.85 -7.58 7.43
C TRP A 164 5.05 -7.72 8.38
N GLU A 165 5.51 -8.95 8.59
CA GLU A 165 6.63 -9.30 9.46
C GLU A 165 7.55 -10.32 8.80
N THR A 166 8.84 -10.10 8.97
CA THR A 166 9.91 -10.91 8.41
C THR A 166 10.59 -11.76 9.47
N ALA A 167 11.17 -12.88 9.05
CA ALA A 167 11.97 -13.73 9.92
C ALA A 167 13.22 -12.98 10.39
N ARG A 168 13.68 -13.28 11.60
CA ARG A 168 14.97 -12.76 12.06
C ARG A 168 16.07 -13.27 11.13
N HIS A 169 16.91 -12.37 10.63
CA HIS A 169 17.94 -12.76 9.68
C HIS A 169 18.94 -13.74 10.33
N PRO A 170 19.22 -14.91 9.72
CA PRO A 170 20.11 -15.92 10.31
C PRO A 170 21.55 -15.40 10.46
N ASP A 171 21.98 -14.53 9.55
CA ASP A 171 23.32 -13.92 9.57
C ASP A 171 23.45 -12.71 10.51
N ARG A 172 22.43 -12.41 11.34
CA ARG A 172 22.51 -11.32 12.31
C ARG A 172 23.66 -11.57 13.29
N PRO A 173 24.60 -10.62 13.47
CA PRO A 173 25.73 -10.83 14.36
C PRO A 173 25.29 -10.87 15.83
N GLY A 174 26.02 -11.61 16.66
CA GLY A 174 25.76 -11.66 18.11
C GLY A 174 26.02 -10.33 18.83
N VAL A 175 26.78 -9.42 18.21
CA VAL A 175 27.02 -8.05 18.69
C VAL A 175 26.66 -7.09 17.57
N VAL A 176 25.69 -6.22 17.83
CA VAL A 176 25.26 -5.19 16.89
C VAL A 176 26.20 -3.99 16.98
N VAL A 177 26.77 -3.59 15.85
CA VAL A 177 27.56 -2.37 15.71
C VAL A 177 26.67 -1.27 15.15
N THR A 178 26.78 -0.06 15.69
CA THR A 178 26.01 1.10 15.26
C THR A 178 26.94 2.20 14.77
N ASP A 179 26.54 2.88 13.70
CA ASP A 179 27.26 4.02 13.17
C ASP A 179 27.16 5.17 14.20
N PRO A 180 28.29 5.76 14.62
CA PRO A 180 28.30 6.75 15.69
C PRO A 180 27.69 8.10 15.30
N THR A 181 27.52 8.36 14.00
CA THR A 181 26.97 9.63 13.49
C THR A 181 25.44 9.56 13.40
N THR A 182 24.91 8.45 12.92
CA THR A 182 23.49 8.23 12.64
C THR A 182 22.79 7.47 13.77
N GLY A 183 23.54 6.71 14.57
CA GLY A 183 23.02 5.80 15.60
C GLY A 183 22.37 4.53 15.04
N LEU A 184 22.42 4.32 13.73
CA LEU A 184 21.77 3.20 13.06
C LEU A 184 22.69 1.97 12.99
N GLN A 185 22.13 0.77 12.86
CA GLN A 185 22.94 -0.43 12.71
C GLN A 185 23.80 -0.38 11.43
N GLU A 186 25.10 -0.62 11.57
CA GLU A 186 26.03 -0.85 10.47
C GLU A 186 25.85 -2.28 9.96
N THR A 187 24.93 -2.44 9.00
CA THR A 187 24.58 -3.74 8.45
C THR A 187 24.11 -3.62 7.00
N THR A 188 24.39 -4.64 6.22
CA THR A 188 23.82 -4.83 4.88
C THR A 188 22.56 -5.68 4.88
N LEU A 189 22.21 -6.26 6.04
CA LEU A 189 21.00 -7.05 6.20
C LEU A 189 19.78 -6.13 6.11
N SER A 190 18.81 -6.52 5.32
CA SER A 190 17.54 -5.82 5.18
C SER A 190 16.51 -6.71 4.53
N ASP A 191 15.26 -6.48 4.88
CA ASP A 191 14.13 -6.99 4.13
C ASP A 191 13.39 -5.87 3.42
N TRP A 192 12.71 -6.20 2.35
CA TRP A 192 11.98 -5.23 1.54
C TRP A 192 10.65 -5.78 1.05
N CYS A 193 9.71 -4.87 0.81
CA CYS A 193 8.52 -5.16 0.06
C CYS A 193 8.24 -4.09 -1.00
N VAL A 194 7.64 -4.50 -2.12
CA VAL A 194 7.21 -3.62 -3.20
C VAL A 194 5.71 -3.43 -3.13
N ILE A 195 5.29 -2.17 -3.26
CA ILE A 195 3.89 -1.75 -3.33
C ILE A 195 3.69 -0.97 -4.63
N ARG A 196 2.67 -1.33 -5.40
CA ARG A 196 2.09 -0.44 -6.41
C ARG A 196 1.10 0.49 -5.73
N LEU A 197 1.24 1.80 -5.97
CA LEU A 197 0.28 2.78 -5.48
C LEU A 197 -1.06 2.63 -6.19
N GLY A 198 -2.15 2.90 -5.47
CA GLY A 198 -3.49 2.92 -6.04
C GLY A 198 -3.72 4.15 -6.91
N LEU A 199 -3.20 5.29 -6.45
CA LEU A 199 -3.06 6.50 -7.25
C LEU A 199 -1.56 6.77 -7.41
N GLY A 200 -1.03 6.86 -8.63
CA GLY A 200 0.33 7.33 -8.83
C GLY A 200 0.49 8.75 -8.29
N GLY A 201 1.67 9.09 -7.75
CA GLY A 201 2.03 10.47 -7.43
C GLY A 201 2.35 11.24 -8.71
N ALA A 202 1.74 12.41 -8.89
CA ALA A 202 2.00 13.31 -10.00
C ALA A 202 3.46 13.80 -9.98
N ALA A 203 4.05 14.09 -11.13
CA ALA A 203 5.24 14.94 -11.13
C ALA A 203 4.83 16.36 -10.68
N GLY A 204 5.68 17.02 -9.90
CA GLY A 204 5.57 18.46 -9.66
C GLY A 204 5.67 19.20 -10.99
N GLY A 205 4.71 20.10 -11.25
CA GLY A 205 4.78 20.99 -12.40
C GLY A 205 5.94 22.00 -12.27
N THR A 206 6.26 22.70 -13.36
CA THR A 206 7.26 23.80 -13.43
C THR A 206 6.96 24.99 -12.51
N ALA A 207 5.83 24.99 -11.81
CA ALA A 207 5.51 25.91 -10.73
C ALA A 207 6.02 25.44 -9.34
N CYS A 208 6.76 24.33 -9.26
CA CYS A 208 7.58 24.06 -8.09
C CYS A 208 8.68 25.11 -8.02
N GLY A 209 8.67 25.91 -6.96
CA GLY A 209 9.85 26.71 -6.61
C GLY A 209 11.09 25.83 -6.53
N ILE A 210 12.26 26.45 -6.61
CA ILE A 210 13.58 25.80 -6.56
C ILE A 210 13.77 24.99 -5.24
N ASP A 211 12.84 25.13 -4.29
CA ASP A 211 12.73 24.46 -3.00
C ASP A 211 11.82 23.21 -2.98
N GLY A 212 11.16 22.84 -4.08
CA GLY A 212 10.26 21.68 -4.14
C GLY A 212 8.90 21.88 -3.48
N SER A 213 8.51 23.13 -3.19
CA SER A 213 7.25 23.49 -2.50
C SER A 213 5.99 23.48 -3.39
N GLY A 214 6.09 23.09 -4.66
CA GLY A 214 4.94 23.06 -5.57
C GLY A 214 4.05 21.82 -5.42
N PRO A 215 2.82 21.88 -5.98
CA PRO A 215 1.92 20.73 -6.01
C PRO A 215 2.50 19.63 -6.88
N GLY A 216 2.76 18.47 -6.28
CA GLY A 216 3.32 17.31 -6.97
C GLY A 216 3.92 16.26 -6.03
N GLY A 217 3.76 15.01 -6.42
CA GLY A 217 4.35 13.81 -5.84
C GLY A 217 3.89 13.52 -4.42
N VAL A 218 4.82 13.12 -3.56
CA VAL A 218 4.56 12.65 -2.19
C VAL A 218 4.68 13.82 -1.21
N ASP A 219 3.62 14.08 -0.44
CA ASP A 219 3.57 15.17 0.55
C ASP A 219 3.87 14.69 1.97
N ARG A 220 3.41 13.47 2.27
CA ARG A 220 3.46 12.91 3.62
C ARG A 220 3.56 11.39 3.57
N ILE A 221 4.37 10.84 4.47
CA ILE A 221 4.46 9.39 4.70
C ILE A 221 4.19 9.12 6.17
N VAL A 222 3.38 8.11 6.48
CA VAL A 222 3.19 7.57 7.83
C VAL A 222 3.61 6.11 7.84
N VAL A 223 4.54 5.74 8.72
CA VAL A 223 4.95 4.36 8.98
C VAL A 223 4.49 3.96 10.37
N ASP A 224 3.70 2.90 10.45
CA ASP A 224 3.11 2.43 11.70
C ASP A 224 3.72 1.10 12.14
N THR A 225 4.13 1.03 13.40
CA THR A 225 4.66 -0.16 14.08
C THR A 225 3.69 -0.69 15.14
N ARG A 226 2.40 -0.37 15.02
CA ARG A 226 1.35 -0.85 15.93
C ARG A 226 1.48 -2.36 16.16
N HIS A 227 1.31 -2.75 17.41
CA HIS A 227 1.51 -4.11 17.96
C HIS A 227 2.92 -4.72 17.90
N PHE A 228 3.84 -4.19 17.09
CA PHE A 228 5.24 -4.63 17.06
C PHE A 228 6.03 -3.97 18.20
N LYS A 229 6.00 -4.61 19.37
CA LYS A 229 6.59 -4.07 20.63
C LYS A 229 8.04 -4.50 20.87
N GLY A 230 8.45 -5.65 20.34
CA GLY A 230 9.81 -6.19 20.49
C GLY A 230 10.44 -6.69 19.19
N ASN A 231 9.69 -6.59 18.09
CA ASN A 231 10.01 -7.10 16.75
C ASN A 231 9.67 -6.07 15.67
N TYR A 232 9.61 -4.77 16.01
CA TYR A 232 9.63 -3.70 15.02
C TYR A 232 11.06 -3.60 14.44
N PRO A 233 11.22 -3.14 13.19
CA PRO A 233 12.55 -2.98 12.62
C PRO A 233 13.30 -1.85 13.32
N GLU A 234 14.63 -1.91 13.33
CA GLU A 234 15.43 -0.83 13.89
C GLU A 234 15.25 0.45 13.07
N SER A 235 15.19 0.32 11.74
CA SER A 235 15.00 1.45 10.84
C SER A 235 14.23 1.08 9.57
N VAL A 236 13.68 2.09 8.92
CA VAL A 236 12.97 1.99 7.64
C VAL A 236 13.48 3.01 6.64
N ALA A 237 13.53 2.64 5.37
CA ALA A 237 13.71 3.53 4.23
C ALA A 237 12.63 3.24 3.18
N ILE A 238 12.28 4.24 2.37
CA ILE A 238 11.33 4.04 1.26
C ILE A 238 11.93 4.63 0.00
N ASP A 239 12.06 3.81 -1.04
CA ASP A 239 12.37 4.26 -2.39
C ASP A 239 11.11 4.32 -3.24
N GLY A 240 11.09 5.17 -4.25
CA GLY A 240 10.05 5.25 -5.27
C GLY A 240 10.60 4.97 -6.66
N CYS A 241 9.74 4.53 -7.56
CA CYS A 241 10.04 4.52 -8.99
C CYS A 241 8.78 4.87 -9.81
N ARG A 242 9.01 5.38 -11.04
CA ARG A 242 7.97 5.61 -12.04
C ARG A 242 8.13 4.62 -13.17
N VAL A 243 7.08 3.83 -13.41
CA VAL A 243 6.96 3.02 -14.60
C VAL A 243 5.74 3.52 -15.37
N VAL A 244 5.89 3.65 -16.68
CA VAL A 244 4.76 3.89 -17.58
C VAL A 244 4.32 2.52 -18.08
N ASP A 245 3.05 2.20 -17.89
CA ASP A 245 2.50 0.93 -18.37
C ASP A 245 2.70 0.83 -19.89
N GLY A 246 3.38 -0.23 -20.32
CA GLY A 246 3.35 -0.65 -21.72
C GLY A 246 1.97 -1.24 -22.04
N ALA A 247 1.61 -1.32 -23.31
CA ALA A 247 0.33 -1.88 -23.76
C ALA A 247 0.09 -3.35 -23.34
N ASP A 248 1.12 -4.04 -22.82
CA ASP A 248 1.12 -5.44 -22.42
C ASP A 248 0.96 -5.68 -20.90
N GLY A 249 0.90 -4.62 -20.07
CA GLY A 249 0.80 -4.75 -18.62
C GLY A 249 2.05 -5.35 -17.92
N SER A 250 3.21 -5.37 -18.59
CA SER A 250 4.47 -5.94 -18.09
C SER A 250 5.23 -5.08 -17.05
N SER A 251 4.63 -3.99 -16.56
CA SER A 251 5.26 -3.03 -15.66
C SER A 251 5.48 -3.60 -14.26
N ASP A 252 4.46 -4.20 -13.65
CA ASP A 252 4.55 -4.74 -12.28
C ASP A 252 5.60 -5.85 -12.16
N GLU A 253 5.74 -6.70 -13.19
CA GLU A 253 6.72 -7.79 -13.18
C GLU A 253 8.17 -7.28 -13.25
N ARG A 254 8.46 -6.32 -14.14
CA ARG A 254 9.78 -5.68 -14.18
C ARG A 254 10.13 -4.99 -12.87
N VAL A 255 9.14 -4.37 -12.21
CA VAL A 255 9.34 -3.73 -10.90
C VAL A 255 9.70 -4.78 -9.85
N ARG A 256 9.00 -5.93 -9.81
CA ARG A 256 9.30 -7.04 -8.90
C ARG A 256 10.73 -7.56 -9.07
N GLU A 257 11.13 -7.84 -10.31
CA GLU A 257 12.47 -8.35 -10.63
C GLU A 257 13.57 -7.35 -10.25
N SER A 258 13.31 -6.04 -10.40
CA SER A 258 14.26 -4.98 -10.06
C SER A 258 14.46 -4.76 -8.54
N ALA A 259 13.54 -5.26 -7.71
CA ALA A 259 13.43 -4.85 -6.31
C ALA A 259 14.56 -5.35 -5.41
N ALA A 260 15.20 -6.46 -5.77
CA ALA A 260 16.33 -7.04 -5.04
C ALA A 260 17.66 -6.27 -5.21
N GLY A 261 17.74 -5.31 -6.15
CA GLY A 261 18.95 -4.52 -6.40
C GLY A 261 19.11 -3.34 -5.43
N GLY A 262 20.27 -3.22 -4.78
CA GLY A 262 20.66 -2.01 -4.04
C GLY A 262 20.77 -0.79 -4.98
N GLY A 263 20.47 0.41 -4.48
CA GLY A 263 20.32 1.63 -5.28
C GLY A 263 21.45 1.88 -6.30
N GLY A 264 21.09 1.94 -7.59
CA GLY A 264 21.94 2.10 -8.77
C GLY A 264 21.09 1.98 -10.04
N GLU A 265 21.70 2.03 -11.24
CA GLU A 265 20.99 1.69 -12.50
C GLU A 265 20.34 0.32 -12.33
N GLY A 266 19.01 0.29 -12.16
CA GLY A 266 18.32 -0.89 -11.66
C GLY A 266 18.46 -2.07 -12.60
N VAL A 267 18.59 -3.26 -12.00
CA VAL A 267 18.37 -4.52 -12.71
C VAL A 267 16.99 -4.42 -13.39
N GLY A 268 16.93 -4.67 -14.70
CA GLY A 268 15.67 -4.55 -15.47
C GLY A 268 15.28 -3.14 -15.92
N GLY A 269 16.16 -2.13 -15.78
CA GLY A 269 15.94 -0.78 -16.31
C GLY A 269 15.00 0.10 -15.49
N ILE A 270 14.73 -0.26 -14.24
CA ILE A 270 13.91 0.52 -13.31
C ILE A 270 14.80 1.44 -12.47
N GLU A 271 14.57 2.75 -12.58
CA GLU A 271 15.27 3.73 -11.74
C GLU A 271 14.55 3.91 -10.41
N TRP A 272 15.12 3.35 -9.34
CA TRP A 272 14.69 3.59 -7.96
C TRP A 272 15.37 4.83 -7.38
N PHE A 273 14.61 5.68 -6.71
CA PHE A 273 15.12 6.87 -6.03
C PHE A 273 14.60 6.96 -4.60
N PRO A 274 15.37 7.50 -3.65
CA PRO A 274 14.91 7.61 -2.27
C PRO A 274 13.72 8.56 -2.18
N LEU A 275 12.71 8.18 -1.41
CA LEU A 275 11.56 9.00 -1.00
C LEU A 275 11.60 9.32 0.49
N LEU A 276 11.93 8.34 1.33
CA LEU A 276 12.19 8.48 2.76
C LEU A 276 13.58 7.94 3.05
N LYS A 277 14.47 8.79 3.58
CA LYS A 277 15.79 8.36 4.04
C LYS A 277 15.68 7.31 5.15
N ARG A 278 16.69 6.44 5.29
CA ARG A 278 16.76 5.47 6.39
C ARG A 278 16.63 6.20 7.74
N THR A 279 15.60 5.84 8.50
CA THR A 279 15.22 6.51 9.74
C THR A 279 14.91 5.51 10.83
N PRO A 280 15.23 5.81 12.11
CA PRO A 280 14.98 4.88 13.20
C PRO A 280 13.49 4.81 13.52
N MET A 281 13.02 3.61 13.84
CA MET A 281 11.65 3.37 14.30
C MET A 281 11.61 3.21 15.82
N THR A 282 10.42 3.32 16.38
CA THR A 282 10.12 3.04 17.79
C THR A 282 8.98 2.05 17.87
N ALA A 283 8.94 1.28 18.95
CA ALA A 283 7.92 0.27 19.15
C ALA A 283 6.53 0.90 19.29
N HIS A 284 5.52 0.26 18.70
CA HIS A 284 4.11 0.60 18.97
C HIS A 284 3.77 2.08 18.72
N ALA A 285 4.27 2.65 17.62
CA ALA A 285 4.09 4.05 17.29
C ALA A 285 3.85 4.30 15.79
N GLU A 286 3.17 5.40 15.51
CA GLU A 286 3.11 6.00 14.18
C GLU A 286 4.21 7.06 14.01
N HIS A 287 4.91 6.98 12.88
CA HIS A 287 6.00 7.87 12.50
C HIS A 287 5.57 8.63 11.24
N GLU A 288 5.25 9.91 11.40
CA GLU A 288 4.91 10.81 10.30
C GLU A 288 6.14 11.54 9.80
N TYR A 289 6.23 11.68 8.47
CA TYR A 289 7.22 12.46 7.77
C TYR A 289 6.52 13.43 6.80
N THR A 290 6.94 14.69 6.78
CA THR A 290 6.38 15.73 5.89
C THR A 290 7.49 16.48 5.14
N LYS A 291 7.10 17.30 4.15
CA LYS A 291 8.01 18.16 3.36
C LYS A 291 8.74 19.24 4.20
N GLU A 292 8.31 19.53 5.42
CA GLU A 292 8.92 20.55 6.29
C GLU A 292 10.28 20.13 6.89
N GLY A 293 10.75 18.92 6.58
CA GLY A 293 12.01 18.37 7.05
C GLY A 293 12.88 17.80 5.93
N HIS A 294 13.98 17.19 6.32
CA HIS A 294 14.98 16.63 5.41
C HIS A 294 14.88 15.11 5.24
N TYR A 295 13.84 14.50 5.83
CA TYR A 295 13.59 13.07 5.81
C TYR A 295 13.03 12.61 4.47
N LEU A 296 12.05 13.37 3.95
CA LEU A 296 11.51 13.15 2.62
C LEU A 296 12.42 13.80 1.56
N VAL A 297 12.71 13.09 0.49
CA VAL A 297 13.51 13.57 -0.65
C VAL A 297 12.85 13.13 -1.96
N ASN A 298 13.19 13.81 -3.06
CA ASN A 298 12.60 13.55 -4.38
C ASN A 298 11.06 13.58 -4.42
N THR A 299 10.44 14.30 -3.48
CA THR A 299 8.98 14.38 -3.31
C THR A 299 8.26 15.00 -4.49
N HIS A 300 8.98 15.70 -5.38
CA HIS A 300 8.46 16.27 -6.62
C HIS A 300 8.43 15.29 -7.79
N ARG A 301 9.09 14.13 -7.70
CA ARG A 301 9.12 13.14 -8.79
C ARG A 301 7.78 12.41 -8.87
N SER A 302 7.36 12.08 -10.10
CA SER A 302 6.24 11.15 -10.29
C SER A 302 6.60 9.79 -9.72
N VAL A 303 5.63 9.08 -9.15
CA VAL A 303 5.86 7.76 -8.57
C VAL A 303 4.65 6.85 -8.75
N THR A 304 4.91 5.60 -9.11
CA THR A 304 3.87 4.56 -9.27
C THR A 304 4.04 3.41 -8.30
N HIS A 305 5.29 3.15 -7.92
CA HIS A 305 5.65 2.05 -7.06
C HIS A 305 6.57 2.56 -5.98
N VAL A 306 6.52 1.90 -4.83
CA VAL A 306 7.45 2.13 -3.74
C VAL A 306 8.04 0.82 -3.26
N ARG A 307 9.29 0.87 -2.84
CA ARG A 307 9.96 -0.20 -2.11
C ARG A 307 10.14 0.25 -0.68
N VAL A 308 9.48 -0.42 0.25
CA VAL A 308 9.68 -0.22 1.69
C VAL A 308 10.76 -1.18 2.12
N THR A 309 11.86 -0.66 2.66
CA THR A 309 12.99 -1.45 3.17
C THR A 309 13.04 -1.30 4.67
N ILE A 310 13.06 -2.42 5.38
CA ILE A 310 13.24 -2.49 6.83
C ILE A 310 14.62 -3.06 7.14
N THR A 311 15.25 -2.56 8.20
CA THR A 311 16.61 -2.96 8.57
C THR A 311 16.69 -3.36 10.05
N PRO A 312 17.35 -4.47 10.38
CA PRO A 312 17.78 -5.55 9.46
C PRO A 312 16.64 -6.52 9.08
N ASP A 313 15.60 -6.57 9.92
CA ASP A 313 14.39 -7.40 9.82
C ASP A 313 13.34 -6.84 10.81
N GLY A 314 12.15 -7.40 10.84
CA GLY A 314 11.08 -7.04 11.78
C GLY A 314 9.71 -6.89 11.11
N GLY A 315 8.79 -6.19 11.77
CA GLY A 315 7.43 -6.00 11.29
C GLY A 315 6.89 -4.58 11.34
N LEU A 316 6.03 -4.29 10.36
CA LEU A 316 5.29 -3.03 10.22
C LEU A 316 3.78 -3.33 10.18
N SER A 317 2.98 -2.44 10.76
CA SER A 317 1.53 -2.53 10.69
C SER A 317 0.98 -1.86 9.44
N ARG A 318 1.36 -0.61 9.16
CA ARG A 318 0.85 0.14 8.01
C ARG A 318 1.93 1.04 7.39
N VAL A 319 1.76 1.29 6.10
CA VAL A 319 2.48 2.36 5.39
C VAL A 319 1.45 3.18 4.63
N ARG A 320 1.36 4.47 4.94
CA ARG A 320 0.44 5.41 4.28
C ARG A 320 1.23 6.49 3.57
N ILE A 321 0.99 6.63 2.27
CA ILE A 321 1.67 7.62 1.43
C ILE A 321 0.61 8.56 0.90
N TYR A 322 0.73 9.84 1.19
CA TYR A 322 -0.19 10.89 0.75
C TYR A 322 0.50 11.78 -0.27
N GLY A 323 -0.26 12.27 -1.24
CA GLY A 323 0.31 13.06 -2.32
C GLY A 323 -0.70 13.46 -3.38
N SER A 324 -0.26 14.31 -4.30
CA SER A 324 -1.08 14.72 -5.43
C SER A 324 -1.18 13.57 -6.45
N PRO A 325 -2.38 13.10 -6.82
CA PRO A 325 -2.53 11.99 -7.76
C PRO A 325 -2.13 12.40 -9.19
N ALA A 326 -1.53 11.48 -9.94
CA ALA A 326 -1.17 11.67 -11.35
C ALA A 326 -2.39 11.87 -12.24
N ALA A 327 -2.28 12.69 -13.28
CA ALA A 327 -3.40 13.02 -14.17
C ALA A 327 -3.91 11.80 -14.98
N ASP A 328 -3.02 10.88 -15.36
CA ASP A 328 -3.37 9.64 -16.07
C ASP A 328 -4.16 8.64 -15.21
N ASP A 329 -4.22 8.89 -13.90
CA ASP A 329 -4.96 8.14 -12.88
C ASP A 329 -6.32 8.79 -12.52
N ALA A 330 -6.69 9.90 -13.16
CA ALA A 330 -8.04 10.47 -13.01
C ALA A 330 -9.07 9.64 -13.81
N PRO A 331 -10.33 9.49 -13.34
CA PRO A 331 -11.36 8.78 -14.07
C PRO A 331 -11.53 9.41 -15.46
N ARG A 332 -11.29 8.63 -16.52
CA ARG A 332 -11.61 9.01 -17.89
C ARG A 332 -13.13 9.12 -17.98
N GLY A 333 -13.64 10.34 -17.88
CA GLY A 333 -15.05 10.62 -18.09
C GLY A 333 -15.48 10.15 -19.47
N SER A 334 -16.60 9.44 -19.52
CA SER A 334 -17.27 8.99 -20.74
C SER A 334 -17.38 10.14 -21.75
N SER A 335 -16.66 10.06 -22.87
CA SER A 335 -17.01 10.85 -24.04
C SER A 335 -18.33 10.31 -24.58
N LYS A 336 -19.42 11.05 -24.37
CA LYS A 336 -20.64 10.85 -25.15
C LYS A 336 -20.30 11.10 -26.62
N LEU A 337 -20.46 10.07 -27.43
CA LEU A 337 -20.82 10.20 -28.84
C LEU A 337 -22.27 9.75 -28.98
#